data_AF-A0A6G1RBV5-F1
#
_entry.id   AF-A0A6G1RBV5-F1
#
_cell.length_a   1.000
_cell.length_b   1.000
_cell.length_c   1.000
_cell.angle_alpha   90.00
_cell.angle_beta   90.00
_cell.angle_gamma   90.00
#
_symmetry.space_group_name_H-M   'P 1'
#
loop_
_entity.id
_entity.type
_entity.pdbx_description
1 polymer ?
#
loop_
_entity_poly.entity_id
_entity_poly.type
_entity_poly.pdbx_seq_one_letter_code
_entity_poly.pdbx_strand_id
1 'polypeptide(L)'
;VGLSLAMIMNQLTPLPVPYTKQQIQEDKLGLCQCCNAVVDLAKTFVNEVVKNMEKSSECNDMELKEELLKFCMKSLQYPLLTAQLEQLEGIEEHPFRHFATEIVHILWDTRELMPLMFLHRKGKSPDWENQEFADIEQKNSADSLACLAYLMFVQHFGIDCFPVVFSPSFLLQCNMTHIEVLLKRTEESVLSKGLDLFESCLLRMEDNSLLHQYLEFRDFINVPQDLVKVMTLCPIEHLRKKSLNVLQLFIDKFDAEGKHTLFRCLLKTSNHAGVEGYVIKNIKDQIHLSLTACDNIWFTGHHLVSLLDLVLLLPEGAETDLLQNSDRIMASLNLLRYLIIKDCESDNQTGVWTALAKIKQNFLKPLHVGLNMSKAHYEAEIKNKKENRREAHSSDAVCSVTVSGEKIPAMTPEMQLQVLHSALFTFDLIESVLARVEELIEVKVKAVMDENS
;
A
#
# COMPACT_ATOMS: atom_id res chain seq x y z
N VAL A 1 42.14 3.16 -3.14
CA VAL A 1 41.09 2.11 -3.07
C VAL A 1 39.73 2.68 -3.42
N GLY A 2 39.26 3.70 -2.69
CA GLY A 2 37.97 4.37 -2.92
C GLY A 2 37.68 4.75 -4.38
N LEU A 3 38.57 5.53 -5.01
CA LEU A 3 38.43 5.91 -6.43
C LEU A 3 38.27 4.72 -7.37
N SER A 4 38.99 3.62 -7.14
CA SER A 4 38.94 2.43 -7.98
C SER A 4 37.59 1.71 -7.82
N LEU A 5 37.15 1.46 -6.57
CA LEU A 5 35.86 0.84 -6.30
C LEU A 5 34.70 1.69 -6.82
N ALA A 6 34.77 3.01 -6.61
CA ALA A 6 33.77 3.94 -7.12
C ALA A 6 33.70 3.93 -8.66
N MET A 7 34.85 3.94 -9.34
CA MET A 7 34.91 3.89 -10.81
C MET A 7 34.35 2.57 -11.34
N ILE A 8 34.71 1.44 -10.71
CA ILE A 8 34.19 0.13 -11.10
C ILE A 8 32.66 0.10 -10.94
N MET A 9 32.13 0.51 -9.78
CA MET A 9 30.69 0.56 -9.55
C MET A 9 29.98 1.45 -10.57
N ASN A 10 30.54 2.62 -10.89
CA ASN A 10 29.97 3.52 -11.90
C ASN A 10 29.94 2.90 -13.31
N GLN A 11 30.84 1.97 -13.64
CA GLN A 11 30.83 1.23 -14.90
C GLN A 11 29.85 0.03 -14.87
N LEU A 12 29.50 -0.48 -13.69
CA LEU A 12 28.53 -1.57 -13.53
C LEU A 12 27.08 -1.07 -13.51
N THR A 13 26.81 0.13 -12.96
CA THR A 13 25.46 0.72 -12.87
C THR A 13 24.68 0.76 -14.19
N PRO A 14 25.28 1.03 -15.36
CA PRO A 14 24.56 1.08 -16.63
C PRO A 14 24.14 -0.29 -17.17
N LEU A 15 24.68 -1.39 -16.63
CA LEU A 15 24.35 -2.74 -17.09
C LEU A 15 22.90 -3.09 -16.66
N PRO A 16 22.16 -3.88 -17.43
CA PRO A 16 20.86 -4.36 -17.00
C PRO A 16 21.02 -5.53 -16.01
N VAL A 17 20.20 -5.53 -14.96
CA VAL A 17 20.15 -6.66 -14.02
C VAL A 17 19.37 -7.82 -14.67
N PRO A 18 19.98 -9.01 -14.81
CA PRO A 18 19.30 -10.16 -15.40
C PRO A 18 18.15 -10.62 -14.50
N TYR A 19 17.03 -10.96 -15.13
CA TYR A 19 15.77 -11.32 -14.47
C TYR A 19 15.42 -12.79 -14.67
N THR A 20 15.60 -13.30 -15.90
CA THR A 20 15.25 -14.69 -16.22
C THR A 20 16.42 -15.64 -16.01
N LYS A 21 16.11 -16.92 -15.77
CA LYS A 21 17.11 -18.00 -15.72
C LYS A 21 18.08 -17.97 -16.91
N GLN A 22 17.56 -17.75 -18.12
CA GLN A 22 18.37 -17.68 -19.33
C GLN A 22 19.31 -16.47 -19.31
N GLN A 23 18.84 -15.30 -18.91
CA GLN A 23 19.67 -14.10 -18.82
C GLN A 23 20.80 -14.26 -17.78
N ILE A 24 20.51 -14.91 -16.65
CA ILE A 24 21.48 -15.19 -15.60
C ILE A 24 22.55 -16.18 -16.09
N GLN A 25 22.15 -17.24 -16.80
CA GLN A 25 23.07 -18.25 -17.33
C GLN A 25 23.94 -17.72 -18.46
N GLU A 26 23.37 -16.92 -19.36
CA GLU A 26 24.13 -16.32 -20.46
C GLU A 26 25.07 -15.21 -19.97
N ASP A 27 24.69 -14.48 -18.91
CA ASP A 27 25.37 -13.30 -18.36
C ASP A 27 26.05 -12.46 -19.46
N LYS A 28 25.28 -12.14 -20.51
CA LYS A 28 25.81 -11.64 -21.79
C LYS A 28 26.69 -10.40 -21.64
N LEU A 29 26.37 -9.57 -20.65
CA LEU A 29 27.08 -8.32 -20.36
C LEU A 29 28.02 -8.45 -19.15
N GLY A 30 28.13 -9.64 -18.57
CA GLY A 30 29.09 -9.98 -17.51
C GLY A 30 28.80 -9.36 -16.15
N LEU A 31 27.57 -8.90 -15.87
CA LEU A 31 27.26 -8.20 -14.62
C LEU A 31 27.44 -9.14 -13.42
N CYS A 32 26.94 -10.37 -13.51
CA CYS A 32 27.04 -11.35 -12.42
C CYS A 32 28.51 -11.68 -12.12
N GLN A 33 29.29 -11.97 -13.17
CA GLN A 33 30.72 -12.25 -13.05
C GLN A 33 31.51 -11.05 -12.48
N CYS A 34 31.21 -9.84 -12.96
CA CYS A 34 31.86 -8.63 -12.46
C CYS A 34 31.57 -8.38 -10.98
N CYS A 35 30.31 -8.54 -10.54
CA CYS A 35 29.93 -8.38 -9.13
C CYS A 35 30.76 -9.28 -8.21
N ASN A 36 30.89 -10.57 -8.55
CA ASN A 36 31.67 -11.50 -7.75
C ASN A 36 33.16 -11.14 -7.75
N ALA A 37 33.73 -10.81 -8.91
CA ALA A 37 35.14 -10.42 -9.01
C ALA A 37 35.47 -9.15 -8.21
N VAL A 38 34.56 -8.18 -8.16
CA VAL A 38 34.74 -6.93 -7.41
C VAL A 38 34.66 -7.16 -5.91
N VAL A 39 33.81 -8.07 -5.44
CA VAL A 39 33.78 -8.49 -4.04
C VAL A 39 35.08 -9.18 -3.65
N ASP A 40 35.60 -10.08 -4.48
CA ASP A 40 36.87 -10.75 -4.21
C ASP A 40 38.05 -9.78 -4.13
N LEU A 41 38.04 -8.74 -4.98
CA LEU A 41 38.97 -7.62 -4.86
C LEU A 41 38.77 -6.88 -3.53
N ALA A 42 37.54 -6.55 -3.15
CA ALA A 42 37.22 -5.80 -1.94
C ALA A 42 37.66 -6.54 -0.65
N LYS A 43 37.52 -7.87 -0.60
CA LYS A 43 37.92 -8.71 0.55
C LYS A 43 39.37 -8.47 0.99
N THR A 44 40.28 -8.20 0.06
CA THR A 44 41.68 -7.96 0.39
C THR A 44 41.86 -6.72 1.28
N PHE A 45 41.11 -5.65 0.99
CA PHE A 45 41.11 -4.41 1.77
C PHE A 45 40.34 -4.54 3.09
N VAL A 46 39.26 -5.34 3.11
CA VAL A 46 38.50 -5.61 4.34
C VAL A 46 39.38 -6.33 5.36
N ASN A 47 40.16 -7.33 4.93
CA ASN A 47 41.12 -8.03 5.78
C ASN A 47 42.20 -7.09 6.35
N GLU A 48 42.57 -6.04 5.64
CA GLU A 48 43.49 -5.01 6.13
C GLU A 48 42.85 -4.19 7.25
N VAL A 49 41.62 -3.70 7.03
CA VAL A 49 40.84 -2.97 8.04
C VAL A 49 40.63 -3.79 9.31
N VAL A 50 40.23 -5.06 9.18
CA VAL A 50 40.00 -5.96 10.33
C VAL A 50 41.29 -6.15 11.14
N LYS A 51 42.42 -6.42 10.48
CA LYS A 51 43.72 -6.57 11.15
C LYS A 51 44.16 -5.30 11.88
N ASN A 52 43.82 -4.13 11.33
CA ASN A 52 44.16 -2.85 11.94
C ASN A 52 43.27 -2.54 13.15
N MET A 53 41.97 -2.86 13.08
CA MET A 53 41.04 -2.76 14.20
C MET A 53 41.44 -3.62 15.42
N GLU A 54 42.12 -4.74 15.19
CA GLU A 54 42.63 -5.61 16.26
C GLU A 54 43.91 -5.08 16.93
N LYS A 55 44.68 -4.21 16.24
CA LYS A 55 46.03 -3.81 16.64
C LYS A 55 46.14 -2.45 17.32
N SER A 56 45.25 -1.49 17.05
CA SER A 56 45.30 -0.16 17.67
C SER A 56 43.90 0.37 18.04
N SER A 57 43.76 0.92 19.26
CA SER A 57 42.53 1.62 19.69
C SER A 57 42.42 3.04 19.13
N GLU A 58 43.51 3.57 18.60
CA GLU A 58 43.62 4.93 18.09
C GLU A 58 44.44 4.89 16.78
N CYS A 59 43.93 5.52 15.71
CA CYS A 59 44.64 5.96 14.49
C CYS A 59 44.39 5.19 13.15
N ASN A 60 43.71 5.92 12.24
CA ASN A 60 43.98 6.12 10.80
C ASN A 60 43.41 5.26 9.67
N ASP A 61 42.73 4.13 9.89
CA ASP A 61 42.08 3.42 8.77
C ASP A 61 40.61 3.82 8.51
N MET A 62 40.20 4.96 9.09
CA MET A 62 38.86 5.50 8.95
C MET A 62 38.51 5.80 7.49
N GLU A 63 39.48 6.27 6.71
CA GLU A 63 39.27 6.58 5.29
C GLU A 63 39.04 5.31 4.46
N LEU A 64 39.85 4.25 4.66
CA LEU A 64 39.65 2.98 3.96
C LEU A 64 38.31 2.34 4.34
N LYS A 65 37.96 2.38 5.63
CA LYS A 65 36.67 1.91 6.13
C LYS A 65 35.50 2.68 5.50
N GLU A 66 35.59 4.01 5.43
CA GLU A 66 34.58 4.86 4.82
C GLU A 66 34.40 4.55 3.33
N GLU A 67 35.50 4.35 2.60
CA GLU A 67 35.45 3.99 1.18
C GLU A 67 34.87 2.58 0.94
N LEU A 68 35.15 1.61 1.82
CA LEU A 68 34.51 0.29 1.78
C LEU A 68 33.02 0.37 2.11
N LEU A 69 32.62 1.24 3.05
CA LEU A 69 31.22 1.50 3.34
C LEU A 69 30.52 2.12 2.12
N LYS A 70 31.09 3.14 1.49
CA LYS A 70 30.57 3.74 0.24
C LYS A 70 30.40 2.70 -0.85
N PHE A 71 31.36 1.79 -1.00
CA PHE A 71 31.25 0.65 -1.91
C PHE A 71 30.04 -0.22 -1.56
N CYS A 72 29.89 -0.66 -0.31
CA CYS A 72 28.75 -1.47 0.13
C CYS A 72 27.41 -0.78 -0.12
N MET A 73 27.31 0.51 0.21
CA MET A 73 26.09 1.30 -0.04
C MET A 73 25.76 1.34 -1.53
N LYS A 74 26.75 1.61 -2.39
CA LYS A 74 26.55 1.56 -3.86
C LYS A 74 26.12 0.18 -4.33
N SER A 75 26.70 -0.90 -3.80
CA SER A 75 26.35 -2.28 -4.15
C SER A 75 24.92 -2.67 -3.72
N LEU A 76 24.48 -2.17 -2.57
CA LEU A 76 23.10 -2.32 -2.07
C LEU A 76 22.12 -1.56 -2.96
N GLN A 77 22.43 -0.32 -3.33
CA GLN A 77 21.61 0.48 -4.24
C GLN A 77 21.55 -0.16 -5.63
N TYR A 78 22.67 -0.70 -6.13
CA TYR A 78 22.75 -1.38 -7.40
C TYR A 78 23.92 -2.39 -7.43
N PRO A 79 23.70 -3.63 -7.90
CA PRO A 79 22.49 -4.16 -8.52
C PRO A 79 21.47 -4.75 -7.53
N LEU A 80 21.82 -4.82 -6.23
CA LEU A 80 21.05 -5.62 -5.27
C LEU A 80 19.64 -5.13 -5.05
N LEU A 81 19.35 -3.83 -5.14
CA LEU A 81 18.00 -3.30 -4.99
C LEU A 81 17.04 -3.81 -6.07
N THR A 82 17.51 -3.98 -7.31
CA THR A 82 16.67 -4.40 -8.44
C THR A 82 16.75 -5.89 -8.75
N ALA A 83 17.80 -6.58 -8.27
CA ALA A 83 17.98 -8.02 -8.44
C ALA A 83 16.93 -8.86 -7.71
N GLN A 84 16.38 -9.88 -8.36
CA GLN A 84 15.62 -10.93 -7.67
C GLN A 84 16.57 -11.95 -7.06
N LEU A 85 16.29 -12.39 -5.83
CA LEU A 85 17.18 -13.29 -5.07
C LEU A 85 16.54 -14.66 -4.80
N GLU A 86 15.31 -14.86 -5.28
CA GLU A 86 14.61 -16.13 -5.17
C GLU A 86 15.33 -17.23 -5.95
N GLN A 87 15.31 -18.44 -5.39
CA GLN A 87 15.98 -19.58 -6.00
C GLN A 87 15.17 -20.05 -7.20
N LEU A 88 15.77 -19.96 -8.39
CA LEU A 88 15.17 -20.47 -9.62
C LEU A 88 15.45 -21.97 -9.76
N GLU A 89 14.43 -22.75 -10.16
CA GLU A 89 14.57 -24.19 -10.37
C GLU A 89 15.77 -24.50 -11.29
N GLY A 90 16.70 -25.33 -10.80
CA GLY A 90 17.87 -25.78 -11.56
C GLY A 90 19.02 -24.76 -11.67
N ILE A 91 19.10 -23.78 -10.78
CA ILE A 91 20.34 -23.02 -10.49
C ILE A 91 20.80 -23.42 -9.07
N GLU A 92 22.03 -23.89 -8.92
CA GLU A 92 22.58 -24.31 -7.61
C GLU A 92 22.68 -23.13 -6.63
N GLU A 93 23.24 -22.00 -7.06
CA GLU A 93 23.32 -20.77 -6.27
C GLU A 93 23.16 -19.53 -7.16
N HIS A 94 22.28 -18.61 -6.76
CA HIS A 94 22.03 -17.39 -7.52
C HIS A 94 23.21 -16.41 -7.38
N PRO A 95 23.79 -15.86 -8.47
CA PRO A 95 25.00 -15.03 -8.37
C PRO A 95 24.85 -13.80 -7.45
N PHE A 96 23.69 -13.14 -7.50
CA PHE A 96 23.42 -12.01 -6.61
C PHE A 96 23.18 -12.40 -5.15
N ARG A 97 22.90 -13.68 -4.85
CA ARG A 97 22.83 -14.19 -3.47
C ARG A 97 24.22 -14.27 -2.86
N HIS A 98 25.19 -14.79 -3.61
CA HIS A 98 26.60 -14.77 -3.19
C HIS A 98 27.08 -13.32 -2.99
N PHE A 99 26.86 -12.46 -3.99
CA PHE A 99 27.23 -11.04 -3.90
C PHE A 99 26.58 -10.35 -2.69
N ALA A 100 25.28 -10.54 -2.44
CA ALA A 100 24.58 -9.99 -1.28
C ALA A 100 25.18 -10.48 0.05
N THR A 101 25.45 -11.79 0.15
CA THR A 101 26.03 -12.42 1.33
C THR A 101 27.38 -11.78 1.67
N GLU A 102 28.22 -11.61 0.67
CA GLU A 102 29.53 -11.01 0.82
C GLU A 102 29.46 -9.53 1.20
N ILE A 103 28.59 -8.74 0.59
CA ILE A 103 28.37 -7.34 0.99
C ILE A 103 27.94 -7.25 2.47
N VAL A 104 27.03 -8.11 2.92
CA VAL A 104 26.61 -8.17 4.33
C VAL A 104 27.77 -8.60 5.25
N HIS A 105 28.61 -9.55 4.83
CA HIS A 105 29.81 -9.94 5.57
C HIS A 105 30.81 -8.78 5.70
N ILE A 106 31.05 -8.01 4.63
CA ILE A 106 31.93 -6.85 4.67
C ILE A 106 31.41 -5.82 5.69
N LEU A 107 30.10 -5.55 5.70
CA LEU A 107 29.47 -4.64 6.68
C LEU A 107 29.57 -5.16 8.12
N TRP A 108 29.48 -6.48 8.29
CA TRP A 108 29.67 -7.13 9.60
C TRP A 108 31.11 -7.01 10.10
N ASP A 109 32.09 -7.39 9.26
CA ASP A 109 33.50 -7.39 9.59
C ASP A 109 34.03 -5.98 9.90
N THR A 110 33.49 -4.98 9.20
CA THR A 110 33.79 -3.55 9.46
C THR A 110 33.00 -2.94 10.63
N ARG A 111 32.13 -3.72 11.28
CA ARG A 111 31.24 -3.32 12.40
C ARG A 111 30.23 -2.22 12.06
N GLU A 112 29.86 -2.09 10.78
CA GLU A 112 28.90 -1.08 10.30
C GLU A 112 27.48 -1.63 10.11
N LEU A 113 27.29 -2.96 10.06
CA LEU A 113 25.98 -3.58 9.84
C LEU A 113 24.90 -3.07 10.83
N MET A 114 25.17 -3.18 12.13
CA MET A 114 24.20 -2.80 13.17
C MET A 114 23.97 -1.27 13.27
N PRO A 115 25.01 -0.41 13.23
CA PRO A 115 24.83 1.04 13.15
C PRO A 115 23.92 1.49 12.00
N LEU A 116 24.08 0.91 10.81
CA LEU A 116 23.31 1.27 9.63
C LEU A 116 21.81 0.93 9.79
N MET A 117 21.50 -0.20 10.41
CA MET A 117 20.11 -0.62 10.64
C MET A 117 19.33 0.28 11.61
N PHE A 118 20.03 0.97 12.50
CA PHE A 118 19.42 1.88 13.48
C PHE A 118 19.72 3.36 13.18
N LEU A 119 20.31 3.66 12.03
CA LEU A 119 20.78 5.01 11.67
C LEU A 119 19.64 6.05 11.73
N HIS A 120 18.44 5.66 11.28
CA HIS A 120 17.26 6.53 11.23
C HIS A 120 16.74 7.00 12.61
N ARG A 121 17.24 6.44 13.72
CA ARG A 121 16.87 6.87 15.08
C ARG A 121 17.86 7.85 15.72
N LYS A 122 19.06 8.03 15.16
CA LYS A 122 19.93 9.12 15.58
C LYS A 122 19.36 10.40 14.97
N GLY A 123 18.69 11.21 15.82
CA GLY A 123 18.25 12.54 15.43
C GLY A 123 19.40 13.31 14.77
N LYS A 124 19.05 14.16 13.79
CA LYS A 124 19.96 15.04 13.04
C LYS A 124 21.13 15.48 13.93
N SER A 125 22.36 15.01 13.66
CA SER A 125 23.52 15.74 14.18
C SER A 125 23.62 17.07 13.42
N PRO A 126 24.04 18.17 14.06
CA PRO A 126 23.93 19.51 13.47
C PRO A 126 24.97 19.81 12.38
N ASP A 127 25.91 18.91 12.11
CA ASP A 127 27.20 19.24 11.46
C ASP A 127 27.33 18.80 10.00
N TRP A 128 26.33 19.06 9.15
CA TRP A 128 26.49 18.90 7.70
C TRP A 128 25.91 20.11 6.95
N GLU A 129 26.66 21.22 7.00
CA GLU A 129 26.43 22.44 6.22
C GLU A 129 26.75 22.20 4.73
N ASN A 130 25.91 21.50 3.97
CA ASN A 130 25.85 21.59 2.49
C ASN A 130 24.56 20.93 1.96
N GLN A 131 23.52 21.73 1.82
CA GLN A 131 22.12 21.29 1.67
C GLN A 131 21.81 20.57 0.34
N GLU A 132 22.52 20.84 -0.77
CA GLU A 132 22.20 20.24 -2.08
C GLU A 132 22.94 18.92 -2.39
N PHE A 133 24.13 18.71 -1.82
CA PHE A 133 24.87 17.43 -1.93
C PHE A 133 24.41 16.41 -0.89
N ALA A 134 24.02 16.88 0.30
CA ALA A 134 23.47 16.04 1.37
C ALA A 134 22.18 15.33 0.92
N ASP A 135 21.31 15.98 0.14
CA ASP A 135 20.03 15.40 -0.29
C ASP A 135 20.20 14.22 -1.27
N ILE A 136 21.24 14.23 -2.13
CA ILE A 136 21.53 13.12 -3.06
C ILE A 136 22.19 11.94 -2.33
N GLU A 137 23.12 12.18 -1.40
CA GLU A 137 23.70 11.13 -0.54
C GLU A 137 22.67 10.57 0.47
N GLN A 138 21.76 11.41 0.97
CA GLN A 138 20.68 11.03 1.88
C GLN A 138 19.59 10.19 1.17
N LYS A 139 19.29 10.49 -0.09
CA LYS A 139 18.35 9.68 -0.89
C LYS A 139 18.97 8.37 -1.39
N ASN A 140 20.24 8.40 -1.83
CA ASN A 140 20.98 7.20 -2.24
C ASN A 140 21.27 6.26 -1.06
N SER A 141 21.47 6.80 0.15
CA SER A 141 21.58 5.99 1.36
C SER A 141 20.25 5.36 1.76
N ALA A 142 19.11 6.04 1.59
CA ALA A 142 17.80 5.47 1.91
C ALA A 142 17.48 4.20 1.11
N ASP A 143 17.75 4.20 -0.20
CA ASP A 143 17.60 3.04 -1.08
C ASP A 143 18.48 1.86 -0.64
N SER A 144 19.74 2.16 -0.35
CA SER A 144 20.73 1.18 0.09
C SER A 144 20.33 0.53 1.42
N LEU A 145 19.87 1.35 2.38
CA LEU A 145 19.42 0.87 3.68
C LEU A 145 18.11 0.08 3.57
N ALA A 146 17.21 0.47 2.67
CA ALA A 146 16.00 -0.30 2.43
C ALA A 146 16.30 -1.67 1.78
N CYS A 147 17.28 -1.72 0.86
CA CYS A 147 17.80 -2.97 0.34
C CYS A 147 18.42 -3.82 1.46
N LEU A 148 19.24 -3.24 2.33
CA LEU A 148 19.86 -3.94 3.46
C LEU A 148 18.80 -4.51 4.42
N ALA A 149 17.77 -3.73 4.73
CA ALA A 149 16.63 -4.17 5.54
C ALA A 149 15.92 -5.38 4.91
N TYR A 150 15.66 -5.35 3.60
CA TYR A 150 15.12 -6.49 2.86
C TYR A 150 16.04 -7.72 2.94
N LEU A 151 17.33 -7.55 2.69
CA LEU A 151 18.31 -8.65 2.74
C LEU A 151 18.35 -9.32 4.11
N MET A 152 18.25 -8.55 5.20
CA MET A 152 18.28 -9.11 6.54
C MET A 152 16.94 -9.70 6.99
N PHE A 153 15.83 -8.98 6.82
CA PHE A 153 14.54 -9.37 7.40
C PHE A 153 13.66 -10.24 6.50
N VAL A 154 13.98 -10.33 5.20
CA VAL A 154 13.29 -11.21 4.24
C VAL A 154 14.19 -12.33 3.77
N GLN A 155 15.43 -12.01 3.34
CA GLN A 155 16.36 -13.02 2.83
C GLN A 155 17.24 -13.65 3.93
N HIS A 156 17.14 -13.17 5.16
CA HIS A 156 17.82 -13.70 6.34
C HIS A 156 19.36 -13.67 6.27
N PHE A 157 19.96 -12.80 5.44
CA PHE A 157 21.41 -12.60 5.45
C PHE A 157 21.84 -11.90 6.74
N GLY A 158 22.79 -12.48 7.47
CA GLY A 158 23.31 -11.91 8.72
C GLY A 158 22.32 -11.89 9.89
N ILE A 159 21.19 -12.59 9.78
CA ILE A 159 20.14 -12.56 10.81
C ILE A 159 20.61 -13.13 12.15
N ASP A 160 21.53 -14.10 12.14
CA ASP A 160 22.10 -14.72 13.33
C ASP A 160 22.88 -13.74 14.21
N CYS A 161 23.33 -12.65 13.61
CA CYS A 161 24.05 -11.57 14.28
C CYS A 161 23.10 -10.49 14.83
N PHE A 162 21.83 -10.53 14.46
CA PHE A 162 20.85 -9.52 14.84
C PHE A 162 20.30 -9.79 16.26
N PRO A 163 20.24 -8.80 17.16
CA PRO A 163 19.79 -9.04 18.53
C PRO A 163 18.34 -9.53 18.60
N VAL A 164 18.13 -10.65 19.28
CA VAL A 164 16.80 -11.29 19.44
C VAL A 164 15.92 -10.58 20.48
N VAL A 165 16.47 -9.60 21.20
CA VAL A 165 15.78 -8.86 22.29
C VAL A 165 14.73 -7.86 21.81
N PHE A 166 14.67 -7.57 20.50
CA PHE A 166 13.77 -6.56 19.97
C PHE A 166 12.35 -7.10 19.76
N SER A 167 11.36 -6.35 20.25
CA SER A 167 9.96 -6.70 20.02
C SER A 167 9.58 -6.56 18.53
N PRO A 168 8.65 -7.39 18.03
CA PRO A 168 8.16 -7.28 16.65
C PRO A 168 7.64 -5.88 16.30
N SER A 169 6.92 -5.21 17.21
CA SER A 169 6.40 -3.85 16.98
C SER A 169 7.52 -2.81 16.84
N PHE A 170 8.62 -2.97 17.57
CA PHE A 170 9.81 -2.13 17.43
C PHE A 170 10.48 -2.34 16.07
N LEU A 171 10.61 -3.59 15.63
CA LEU A 171 11.20 -3.91 14.32
C LEU A 171 10.33 -3.42 13.18
N LEU A 172 9.00 -3.51 13.28
CA LEU A 172 8.10 -2.89 12.33
C LEU A 172 8.36 -1.39 12.26
N GLN A 173 8.38 -0.70 13.40
CA GLN A 173 8.64 0.74 13.45
C GLN A 173 9.95 1.13 12.77
N CYS A 174 11.04 0.41 13.03
CA CYS A 174 12.33 0.65 12.38
C CYS A 174 12.27 0.46 10.86
N ASN A 175 11.49 -0.52 10.39
CA ASN A 175 11.40 -0.84 8.97
C ASN A 175 10.38 0.00 8.20
N MET A 176 9.47 0.73 8.86
CA MET A 176 8.45 1.54 8.15
C MET A 176 9.06 2.56 7.20
N THR A 177 10.16 3.22 7.57
CA THR A 177 10.85 4.18 6.68
C THR A 177 11.41 3.49 5.44
N HIS A 178 11.95 2.27 5.58
CA HIS A 178 12.46 1.48 4.45
C HIS A 178 11.34 0.99 3.54
N ILE A 179 10.24 0.53 4.14
CA ILE A 179 9.03 0.13 3.42
C ILE A 179 8.49 1.32 2.61
N GLU A 180 8.41 2.51 3.20
CA GLU A 180 7.98 3.74 2.51
C GLU A 180 8.86 4.04 1.29
N VAL A 181 10.19 3.93 1.43
CA VAL A 181 11.13 4.13 0.31
C VAL A 181 10.87 3.15 -0.83
N LEU A 182 10.65 1.87 -0.53
CA LEU A 182 10.42 0.82 -1.53
C LEU A 182 9.04 0.95 -2.20
N LEU A 183 7.99 1.26 -1.45
CA LEU A 183 6.63 1.36 -2.00
C LEU A 183 6.39 2.61 -2.87
N LYS A 184 7.25 3.64 -2.76
CA LYS A 184 7.22 4.82 -3.63
C LYS A 184 7.84 4.59 -5.01
N ARG A 185 8.43 3.42 -5.24
CA ARG A 185 9.09 3.03 -6.49
C ARG A 185 8.07 2.50 -7.51
N THR A 186 8.49 2.35 -8.76
CA THR A 186 7.61 1.87 -9.84
C THR A 186 8.12 0.57 -10.45
N GLU A 187 9.38 0.23 -10.21
CA GLU A 187 10.02 -1.00 -10.64
C GLU A 187 9.40 -2.21 -9.93
N GLU A 188 9.01 -3.23 -10.70
CA GLU A 188 8.37 -4.46 -10.21
C GLU A 188 9.15 -5.13 -9.07
N SER A 189 10.46 -5.32 -9.27
CA SER A 189 11.32 -5.99 -8.30
C SER A 189 11.46 -5.19 -7.00
N VAL A 190 11.48 -3.85 -7.09
CA VAL A 190 11.64 -2.98 -5.92
C VAL A 190 10.33 -2.91 -5.12
N LEU A 191 9.19 -2.80 -5.82
CA LEU A 191 7.87 -2.87 -5.20
C LEU A 191 7.63 -4.22 -4.51
N SER A 192 8.00 -5.33 -5.16
CA SER A 192 7.90 -6.68 -4.57
C SER A 192 8.67 -6.74 -3.24
N LYS A 193 9.90 -6.23 -3.20
CA LYS A 193 10.71 -6.19 -1.97
C LYS A 193 10.07 -5.36 -0.86
N GLY A 194 9.46 -4.23 -1.20
CA GLY A 194 8.74 -3.39 -0.25
C GLY A 194 7.55 -4.13 0.37
N LEU A 195 6.78 -4.84 -0.46
CA LEU A 195 5.66 -5.66 -0.02
C LEU A 195 6.12 -6.86 0.83
N ASP A 196 7.18 -7.56 0.41
CA ASP A 196 7.74 -8.70 1.14
C ASP A 196 8.30 -8.28 2.51
N LEU A 197 9.01 -7.15 2.58
CA LEU A 197 9.55 -6.61 3.82
C LEU A 197 8.42 -6.25 4.79
N PHE A 198 7.37 -5.60 4.29
CA PHE A 198 6.23 -5.23 5.12
C PHE A 198 5.47 -6.47 5.61
N GLU A 199 5.19 -7.41 4.72
CA GLU A 199 4.56 -8.69 5.05
C GLU A 199 5.37 -9.47 6.10
N SER A 200 6.68 -9.61 5.91
CA SER A 200 7.57 -10.29 6.86
C SER A 200 7.55 -9.64 8.25
N CYS A 201 7.56 -8.31 8.32
CA CYS A 201 7.46 -7.59 9.60
C CYS A 201 6.13 -7.86 10.31
N LEU A 202 5.02 -7.87 9.56
CA LEU A 202 3.69 -8.06 10.11
C LEU A 202 3.40 -9.51 10.52
N LEU A 203 3.88 -10.50 9.76
CA LEU A 203 3.67 -11.93 10.08
C LEU A 203 4.30 -12.35 11.41
N ARG A 204 5.27 -11.58 11.92
CA ARG A 204 5.89 -11.79 13.23
C ARG A 204 5.06 -11.25 14.40
N MET A 205 3.95 -10.58 14.12
CA MET A 205 3.08 -9.95 15.11
C MET A 205 1.79 -10.73 15.31
N GLU A 206 1.30 -10.77 16.54
CA GLU A 206 -0.04 -11.27 16.85
C GLU A 206 -1.11 -10.25 16.42
N ASP A 207 -2.31 -10.72 16.08
CA ASP A 207 -3.42 -9.85 15.72
C ASP A 207 -3.87 -9.02 16.93
N ASN A 208 -4.29 -7.78 16.69
CA ASN A 208 -4.67 -6.81 17.73
C ASN A 208 -3.56 -6.44 18.74
N SER A 209 -2.29 -6.71 18.46
CA SER A 209 -1.16 -6.40 19.35
C SER A 209 -0.51 -5.04 19.09
N LEU A 210 -0.74 -4.42 17.93
CA LEU A 210 -0.15 -3.12 17.57
C LEU A 210 -1.03 -1.99 18.10
N LEU A 211 -0.48 -1.19 19.01
CA LEU A 211 -1.22 -0.12 19.70
C LEU A 211 -1.48 1.08 18.78
N HIS A 212 -2.60 1.76 18.98
CA HIS A 212 -2.97 2.98 18.23
C HIS A 212 -1.89 4.08 18.23
N GLN A 213 -1.06 4.17 19.27
CA GLN A 213 0.02 5.17 19.40
C GLN A 213 1.01 5.12 18.23
N TYR A 214 1.14 3.97 17.56
CA TYR A 214 2.00 3.87 16.38
C TYR A 214 1.49 4.72 15.21
N LEU A 215 0.20 5.05 15.15
CA LEU A 215 -0.36 5.95 14.13
C LEU A 215 0.05 7.42 14.32
N GLU A 216 0.68 7.78 15.44
CA GLU A 216 1.30 9.10 15.62
C GLU A 216 2.58 9.25 14.77
N PHE A 217 3.21 8.12 14.39
CA PHE A 217 4.36 8.15 13.49
C PHE A 217 3.90 8.33 12.05
N ARG A 218 4.49 9.32 11.37
CA ARG A 218 4.17 9.67 9.98
C ARG A 218 4.17 8.45 9.04
N ASP A 219 5.17 7.58 9.18
CA ASP A 219 5.35 6.46 8.26
C ASP A 219 4.21 5.43 8.40
N PHE A 220 3.58 5.30 9.57
CA PHE A 220 2.40 4.46 9.78
C PHE A 220 1.12 5.01 9.14
N ILE A 221 1.12 6.27 8.72
CA ILE A 221 0.05 6.91 7.95
C ILE A 221 0.37 6.90 6.44
N ASN A 222 1.62 7.21 6.09
CA ASN A 222 2.05 7.28 4.69
C ASN A 222 2.12 5.92 4.01
N VAL A 223 2.68 4.91 4.68
CA VAL A 223 2.86 3.57 4.10
C VAL A 223 1.53 2.94 3.64
N PRO A 224 0.43 2.98 4.42
CA PRO A 224 -0.88 2.55 3.93
C PRO A 224 -1.37 3.34 2.70
N GLN A 225 -1.08 4.63 2.60
CA GLN A 225 -1.44 5.42 1.41
C GLN A 225 -0.61 5.01 0.18
N ASP A 226 0.66 4.69 0.38
CA ASP A 226 1.51 4.16 -0.69
C ASP A 226 1.06 2.74 -1.10
N LEU A 227 0.60 1.89 -0.18
CA LEU A 227 -0.07 0.63 -0.52
C LEU A 227 -1.31 0.86 -1.39
N VAL A 228 -2.15 1.85 -1.05
CA VAL A 228 -3.33 2.21 -1.86
C VAL A 228 -2.93 2.61 -3.29
N LYS A 229 -1.84 3.37 -3.46
CA LYS A 229 -1.30 3.70 -4.79
C LYS A 229 -0.85 2.44 -5.53
N VAL A 230 -0.14 1.52 -4.87
CA VAL A 230 0.23 0.24 -5.48
C VAL A 230 -1.01 -0.56 -5.88
N MET A 231 -2.02 -0.65 -5.01
CA MET A 231 -3.27 -1.38 -5.27
C MET A 231 -4.07 -0.84 -6.45
N THR A 232 -3.97 0.44 -6.76
CA THR A 232 -4.84 1.13 -7.73
C THR A 232 -4.13 1.54 -9.00
N LEU A 233 -2.83 1.88 -8.92
CA LEU A 233 -2.05 2.45 -10.03
C LEU A 233 -0.97 1.51 -10.57
N CYS A 234 -0.55 0.48 -9.84
CA CYS A 234 0.48 -0.44 -10.32
C CYS A 234 -0.04 -1.22 -11.53
N PRO A 235 0.70 -1.31 -12.66
CA PRO A 235 0.23 -2.05 -13.84
C PRO A 235 0.17 -3.57 -13.60
N ILE A 236 0.87 -4.07 -12.58
CA ILE A 236 1.11 -5.49 -12.35
C ILE A 236 0.07 -6.06 -11.39
N GLU A 237 -0.78 -6.96 -11.88
CA GLU A 237 -1.95 -7.44 -11.14
C GLU A 237 -1.59 -8.19 -9.85
N HIS A 238 -0.58 -9.05 -9.88
CA HIS A 238 -0.21 -9.82 -8.70
C HIS A 238 0.33 -8.92 -7.57
N LEU A 239 1.04 -7.83 -7.91
CA LEU A 239 1.46 -6.82 -6.94
C LEU A 239 0.27 -6.03 -6.38
N ARG A 240 -0.72 -5.66 -7.22
CA ARG A 240 -1.96 -5.04 -6.73
C ARG A 240 -2.68 -5.92 -5.72
N LYS A 241 -2.83 -7.21 -6.02
CA LYS A 241 -3.44 -8.22 -5.14
C LYS A 241 -2.63 -8.41 -3.85
N LYS A 242 -1.31 -8.52 -3.95
CA LYS A 242 -0.44 -8.63 -2.78
C LYS A 242 -0.53 -7.41 -1.88
N SER A 243 -0.54 -6.20 -2.44
CA SER A 243 -0.69 -4.95 -1.69
C SER A 243 -1.99 -4.90 -0.88
N LEU A 244 -3.11 -5.35 -1.48
CA LEU A 244 -4.39 -5.48 -0.76
C LEU A 244 -4.29 -6.46 0.42
N ASN A 245 -3.63 -7.60 0.24
CA ASN A 245 -3.45 -8.59 1.30
C ASN A 245 -2.57 -8.04 2.44
N VAL A 246 -1.50 -7.32 2.12
CA VAL A 246 -0.62 -6.67 3.10
C VAL A 246 -1.37 -5.57 3.85
N LEU A 247 -2.23 -4.79 3.18
CA LEU A 247 -3.09 -3.81 3.85
C LEU A 247 -4.04 -4.48 4.86
N GLN A 248 -4.66 -5.61 4.50
CA GLN A 248 -5.50 -6.36 5.43
C GLN A 248 -4.69 -6.86 6.63
N LEU A 249 -3.53 -7.45 6.38
CA LEU A 249 -2.66 -7.92 7.45
C LEU A 249 -2.28 -6.78 8.40
N PHE A 250 -1.99 -5.58 7.87
CA PHE A 250 -1.69 -4.39 8.66
C PHE A 250 -2.88 -3.94 9.51
N ILE A 251 -4.10 -3.94 8.95
CA ILE A 251 -5.34 -3.66 9.68
C ILE A 251 -5.53 -4.66 10.83
N ASP A 252 -5.31 -5.94 10.56
CA ASP A 252 -5.52 -7.03 11.53
C ASP A 252 -4.59 -6.89 12.75
N LYS A 253 -3.38 -6.37 12.57
CA LYS A 253 -2.42 -6.17 13.66
C LYS A 253 -2.82 -5.08 14.65
N PHE A 254 -3.55 -4.05 14.25
CA PHE A 254 -3.91 -2.95 15.17
C PHE A 254 -4.93 -3.37 16.22
N ASP A 255 -4.84 -2.79 17.42
CA ASP A 255 -5.93 -2.83 18.39
C ASP A 255 -7.21 -2.14 17.87
N ALA A 256 -8.30 -2.22 18.63
CA ALA A 256 -9.59 -1.67 18.22
C ALA A 256 -9.55 -0.16 17.93
N GLU A 257 -8.87 0.60 18.78
CA GLU A 257 -8.70 2.05 18.64
C GLU A 257 -7.85 2.40 17.40
N GLY A 258 -6.78 1.65 17.19
CA GLY A 258 -5.91 1.78 16.03
C GLY A 258 -6.65 1.48 14.74
N LYS A 259 -7.44 0.41 14.70
CA LYS A 259 -8.32 0.09 13.57
C LYS A 259 -9.29 1.23 13.27
N HIS A 260 -9.98 1.77 14.28
CA HIS A 260 -10.91 2.88 14.12
C HIS A 260 -10.23 4.13 13.53
N THR A 261 -9.07 4.49 14.09
CA THR A 261 -8.26 5.63 13.65
C THR A 261 -7.75 5.45 12.22
N LEU A 262 -7.23 4.26 11.90
CA LEU A 262 -6.74 3.91 10.57
C LEU A 262 -7.87 3.94 9.53
N PHE A 263 -9.05 3.39 9.83
CA PHE A 263 -10.20 3.46 8.93
C PHE A 263 -10.63 4.89 8.65
N ARG A 264 -10.68 5.73 9.69
CA ARG A 264 -10.95 7.17 9.53
C ARG A 264 -9.94 7.85 8.63
N CYS A 265 -8.66 7.50 8.74
CA CYS A 265 -7.61 8.02 7.86
C CYS A 265 -7.85 7.57 6.40
N LEU A 266 -7.96 6.26 6.17
CA LEU A 266 -8.12 5.69 4.83
C LEU A 266 -9.37 6.20 4.09
N LEU A 267 -10.50 6.36 4.80
CA LEU A 267 -11.73 6.92 4.23
C LEU A 267 -11.60 8.39 3.82
N LYS A 268 -10.64 9.13 4.39
CA LYS A 268 -10.39 10.55 4.06
C LYS A 268 -9.31 10.74 3.01
N THR A 269 -8.36 9.81 2.90
CA THR A 269 -7.14 10.02 2.09
C THR A 269 -7.04 9.12 0.86
N SER A 270 -7.77 7.99 0.79
CA SER A 270 -7.61 7.05 -0.32
C SER A 270 -8.18 7.54 -1.65
N ASN A 271 -9.27 8.32 -1.63
CA ASN A 271 -9.93 8.88 -2.81
C ASN A 271 -10.20 7.85 -3.93
N HIS A 272 -10.51 6.61 -3.53
CA HIS A 272 -10.78 5.52 -4.46
C HIS A 272 -11.94 4.67 -3.94
N ALA A 273 -13.09 4.74 -4.61
CA ALA A 273 -14.35 4.15 -4.14
C ALA A 273 -14.25 2.65 -3.81
N GLY A 274 -13.50 1.86 -4.59
CA GLY A 274 -13.30 0.44 -4.32
C GLY A 274 -12.48 0.17 -3.04
N VAL A 275 -11.52 1.04 -2.71
CA VAL A 275 -10.69 0.91 -1.49
C VAL A 275 -11.51 1.35 -0.28
N GLU A 276 -12.25 2.45 -0.41
CA GLU A 276 -13.17 2.92 0.63
C GLU A 276 -14.26 1.87 0.90
N GLY A 277 -14.82 1.24 -0.14
CA GLY A 277 -15.75 0.12 -0.02
C GLY A 277 -15.14 -1.07 0.73
N TYR A 278 -13.86 -1.37 0.49
CA TYR A 278 -13.13 -2.39 1.23
C TYR A 278 -12.92 -2.04 2.72
N VAL A 279 -12.63 -0.77 3.01
CA VAL A 279 -12.54 -0.26 4.40
C VAL A 279 -13.90 -0.34 5.09
N ILE A 280 -14.99 0.03 4.40
CA ILE A 280 -16.37 -0.08 4.93
C ILE A 280 -16.72 -1.54 5.26
N LYS A 281 -16.29 -2.49 4.43
CA LYS A 281 -16.45 -3.92 4.74
C LYS A 281 -15.72 -4.29 6.05
N ASN A 282 -14.47 -3.86 6.21
CA ASN A 282 -13.73 -4.10 7.46
C ASN A 282 -14.39 -3.46 8.68
N ILE A 283 -14.95 -2.25 8.54
CA ILE A 283 -15.74 -1.59 9.59
C ILE A 283 -16.93 -2.47 9.99
N LYS A 284 -17.70 -2.98 9.01
CA LYS A 284 -18.83 -3.89 9.26
C LYS A 284 -18.39 -5.13 10.04
N ASP A 285 -17.24 -5.71 9.70
CA ASP A 285 -16.72 -6.90 10.36
C ASP A 285 -16.31 -6.59 11.81
N GLN A 286 -15.69 -5.43 12.08
CA GLN A 286 -15.39 -4.98 13.45
C GLN A 286 -16.64 -4.70 14.29
N ILE A 287 -17.70 -4.13 13.68
CA ILE A 287 -19.00 -3.96 14.34
C ILE A 287 -19.59 -5.33 14.69
N HIS A 288 -19.52 -6.31 13.77
CA HIS A 288 -20.00 -7.66 14.04
C HIS A 288 -19.29 -8.32 15.23
N LEU A 289 -17.96 -8.22 15.28
CA LEU A 289 -17.17 -8.74 16.40
C LEU A 289 -17.53 -8.05 17.73
N SER A 290 -17.71 -6.72 17.69
CA SER A 290 -18.06 -5.93 18.88
C SER A 290 -19.46 -6.25 19.40
N LEU A 291 -20.41 -6.60 18.53
CA LEU A 291 -21.75 -7.00 18.96
C LEU A 291 -21.86 -8.46 19.44
N THR A 292 -20.86 -9.30 19.14
CA THR A 292 -20.93 -10.75 19.40
C THR A 292 -20.03 -11.24 20.51
N ALA A 293 -18.85 -10.66 20.70
CA ALA A 293 -17.80 -11.27 21.50
C ALA A 293 -17.05 -10.31 22.45
N CYS A 294 -17.15 -8.98 22.28
CA CYS A 294 -16.30 -8.03 23.00
C CYS A 294 -17.03 -6.71 23.32
N ASP A 295 -16.89 -6.19 24.54
CA ASP A 295 -17.24 -4.79 24.90
C ASP A 295 -16.26 -3.79 24.25
N ASN A 296 -16.21 -3.78 22.91
CA ASN A 296 -15.40 -2.85 22.15
C ASN A 296 -16.19 -1.57 21.86
N ILE A 297 -15.88 -0.53 22.62
CA ILE A 297 -16.55 0.77 22.54
C ILE A 297 -16.27 1.51 21.22
N TRP A 298 -15.20 1.16 20.50
CA TRP A 298 -14.77 1.90 19.30
C TRP A 298 -15.66 1.66 18.08
N PHE A 299 -16.34 0.52 18.03
CA PHE A 299 -17.26 0.14 16.94
C PHE A 299 -18.70 0.01 17.43
N THR A 300 -19.04 0.70 18.52
CA THR A 300 -20.40 0.86 19.06
C THR A 300 -20.64 2.33 19.45
N GLY A 301 -21.89 2.66 19.77
CA GLY A 301 -22.30 3.98 20.26
C GLY A 301 -21.72 5.18 19.48
N HIS A 302 -21.26 6.19 20.22
CA HIS A 302 -20.84 7.47 19.63
C HIS A 302 -19.58 7.38 18.74
N HIS A 303 -18.64 6.48 19.06
CA HIS A 303 -17.43 6.28 18.24
C HIS A 303 -17.78 5.69 16.88
N LEU A 304 -18.72 4.74 16.84
CA LEU A 304 -19.26 4.22 15.58
C LEU A 304 -20.02 5.29 14.81
N VAL A 305 -20.93 6.04 15.45
CA VAL A 305 -21.69 7.11 14.78
C VAL A 305 -20.75 8.13 14.12
N SER A 306 -19.65 8.49 14.80
CA SER A 306 -18.64 9.38 14.22
C SER A 306 -17.94 8.80 12.98
N LEU A 307 -17.81 7.48 12.88
CA LEU A 307 -17.27 6.80 11.70
C LEU A 307 -18.32 6.69 10.59
N LEU A 308 -19.59 6.44 10.95
CA LEU A 308 -20.72 6.42 10.03
C LEU A 308 -20.94 7.78 9.35
N ASP A 309 -20.65 8.88 10.02
CA ASP A 309 -20.66 10.22 9.42
C ASP A 309 -19.71 10.36 8.21
N LEU A 310 -18.65 9.54 8.14
CA LEU A 310 -17.73 9.49 6.99
C LEU A 310 -18.18 8.49 5.92
N VAL A 311 -18.79 7.39 6.35
CA VAL A 311 -19.23 6.29 5.46
C VAL A 311 -20.52 6.64 4.72
N LEU A 312 -21.48 7.23 5.44
CA LEU A 312 -22.82 7.58 4.96
C LEU A 312 -22.86 9.06 4.53
N LEU A 313 -21.93 9.42 3.64
CA LEU A 313 -21.80 10.76 3.09
C LEU A 313 -21.65 10.67 1.57
N LEU A 314 -22.38 11.53 0.86
CA LEU A 314 -22.18 11.79 -0.56
C LEU A 314 -21.34 13.08 -0.70
N PRO A 315 -20.13 13.03 -1.32
CA PRO A 315 -19.23 14.19 -1.41
C PRO A 315 -19.88 15.47 -1.95
N GLU A 316 -20.74 15.32 -2.96
CA GLU A 316 -21.43 16.42 -3.66
C GLU A 316 -22.95 16.32 -3.47
N GLY A 317 -23.40 15.63 -2.42
CA GLY A 317 -24.82 15.38 -2.18
C GLY A 317 -25.47 14.68 -3.39
N ALA A 318 -26.58 15.23 -3.88
CA ALA A 318 -27.34 14.66 -4.99
C ALA A 318 -26.61 14.72 -6.34
N GLU A 319 -25.57 15.56 -6.49
CA GLU A 319 -24.83 15.71 -7.74
C GLU A 319 -23.64 14.75 -7.87
N THR A 320 -23.37 13.98 -6.81
CA THR A 320 -22.27 12.99 -6.78
C THR A 320 -22.36 12.03 -7.97
N ASP A 321 -21.23 11.80 -8.66
CA ASP A 321 -21.14 10.74 -9.67
C ASP A 321 -21.36 9.36 -9.04
N LEU A 322 -22.57 8.83 -9.21
CA LEU A 322 -22.99 7.55 -8.64
C LEU A 322 -22.32 6.34 -9.30
N LEU A 323 -21.81 6.47 -10.54
CA LEU A 323 -21.10 5.37 -11.21
C LEU A 323 -19.69 5.25 -10.64
N GLN A 324 -18.96 6.36 -10.55
CA GLN A 324 -17.62 6.38 -9.98
C GLN A 324 -17.61 5.98 -8.49
N ASN A 325 -18.68 6.30 -7.76
CA ASN A 325 -18.81 5.99 -6.34
C ASN A 325 -19.63 4.73 -6.04
N SER A 326 -20.00 3.95 -7.07
CA SER A 326 -20.92 2.80 -6.93
C SER A 326 -20.46 1.77 -5.89
N ASP A 327 -19.18 1.39 -5.90
CA ASP A 327 -18.60 0.45 -4.92
C ASP A 327 -18.71 0.95 -3.48
N ARG A 328 -18.38 2.24 -3.24
CA ARG A 328 -18.48 2.87 -1.92
C ARG A 328 -19.92 2.94 -1.47
N ILE A 329 -20.83 3.42 -2.32
CA ILE A 329 -22.26 3.57 -2.02
C ILE A 329 -22.89 2.22 -1.70
N MET A 330 -22.57 1.20 -2.49
CA MET A 330 -23.06 -0.16 -2.25
C MET A 330 -22.54 -0.73 -0.92
N ALA A 331 -21.27 -0.52 -0.60
CA ALA A 331 -20.73 -0.93 0.69
C ALA A 331 -21.42 -0.19 1.86
N SER A 332 -21.63 1.12 1.73
CA SER A 332 -22.33 1.96 2.71
C SER A 332 -23.78 1.52 2.95
N LEU A 333 -24.54 1.27 1.87
CA LEU A 333 -25.93 0.78 1.97
C LEU A 333 -25.99 -0.61 2.60
N ASN A 334 -25.07 -1.51 2.25
CA ASN A 334 -25.01 -2.84 2.85
C ASN A 334 -24.62 -2.79 4.34
N LEU A 335 -23.74 -1.88 4.73
CA LEU A 335 -23.45 -1.63 6.15
C LEU A 335 -24.68 -1.12 6.89
N LEU A 336 -25.38 -0.12 6.34
CA LEU A 336 -26.59 0.42 6.97
C LEU A 336 -27.69 -0.66 7.08
N ARG A 337 -27.88 -1.44 6.02
CA ARG A 337 -28.78 -2.61 6.03
C ARG A 337 -28.42 -3.57 7.17
N TYR A 338 -27.14 -3.89 7.34
CA TYR A 338 -26.67 -4.78 8.39
C TYR A 338 -27.00 -4.21 9.79
N LEU A 339 -26.72 -2.93 10.02
CA LEU A 339 -27.00 -2.25 11.29
C LEU A 339 -28.48 -2.31 11.67
N ILE A 340 -29.38 -1.96 10.74
CA ILE A 340 -30.83 -1.96 10.97
C ILE A 340 -31.38 -3.38 11.26
N ILE A 341 -30.77 -4.41 10.66
CA ILE A 341 -31.16 -5.80 10.91
C ILE A 341 -30.70 -6.27 12.29
N LYS A 342 -29.47 -5.93 12.66
CA LYS A 342 -28.79 -6.50 13.83
C LYS A 342 -29.07 -5.76 15.12
N ASP A 343 -29.12 -4.43 15.09
CA ASP A 343 -29.34 -3.63 16.29
C ASP A 343 -30.85 -3.48 16.56
N CYS A 344 -31.24 -3.60 17.83
CA CYS A 344 -32.63 -3.38 18.26
C CYS A 344 -32.81 -1.91 18.64
N GLU A 345 -33.95 -1.30 18.30
CA GLU A 345 -34.20 0.12 18.60
C GLU A 345 -34.24 0.41 20.11
N SER A 346 -34.76 -0.54 20.91
CA SER A 346 -34.84 -0.42 22.36
C SER A 346 -33.48 -0.44 23.07
N ASP A 347 -32.49 -1.09 22.45
CA ASP A 347 -31.14 -1.27 23.01
C ASP A 347 -30.17 -0.26 22.40
N ASN A 348 -30.19 -0.13 21.08
CA ASN A 348 -29.47 0.85 20.28
C ASN A 348 -27.97 0.89 20.59
N GLN A 349 -27.36 -0.29 20.70
CA GLN A 349 -25.94 -0.43 21.06
C GLN A 349 -25.03 0.27 20.03
N THR A 350 -25.44 0.29 18.76
CA THR A 350 -24.65 0.90 17.69
C THR A 350 -24.83 2.41 17.61
N GLY A 351 -25.88 2.96 18.23
CA GLY A 351 -26.27 4.37 18.10
C GLY A 351 -26.94 4.72 16.76
N VAL A 352 -27.17 3.73 15.88
CA VAL A 352 -27.74 3.96 14.54
C VAL A 352 -29.15 4.54 14.60
N TRP A 353 -29.96 4.13 15.59
CA TRP A 353 -31.34 4.60 15.74
C TRP A 353 -31.39 6.07 16.14
N THR A 354 -30.47 6.51 17.01
CA THR A 354 -30.31 7.94 17.36
C THR A 354 -29.88 8.77 16.16
N ALA A 355 -28.99 8.22 15.31
CA ALA A 355 -28.47 8.91 14.14
C ALA A 355 -29.41 8.85 12.92
N LEU A 356 -30.48 8.05 12.97
CA LEU A 356 -31.30 7.70 11.80
C LEU A 356 -31.91 8.91 11.09
N ALA A 357 -32.37 9.91 11.84
CA ALA A 357 -32.93 11.13 11.26
C ALA A 357 -31.89 11.89 10.42
N LYS A 358 -30.66 12.01 10.94
CA LYS A 358 -29.52 12.62 10.25
C LYS A 358 -29.12 11.81 9.02
N ILE A 359 -29.06 10.48 9.13
CA ILE A 359 -28.74 9.57 8.02
C ILE A 359 -29.77 9.70 6.89
N LYS A 360 -31.06 9.72 7.22
CA LYS A 360 -32.14 9.93 6.24
C LYS A 360 -31.97 11.26 5.50
N GLN A 361 -31.67 12.33 6.23
CA GLN A 361 -31.57 13.67 5.66
C GLN A 361 -30.30 13.89 4.82
N ASN A 362 -29.15 13.37 5.26
CA ASN A 362 -27.87 13.69 4.67
C ASN A 362 -27.36 12.64 3.67
N PHE A 363 -27.91 11.42 3.70
CA PHE A 363 -27.47 10.33 2.82
C PHE A 363 -28.61 9.77 1.97
N LEU A 364 -29.66 9.22 2.59
CA LEU A 364 -30.70 8.49 1.84
C LEU A 364 -31.51 9.40 0.91
N LYS A 365 -31.97 10.56 1.39
CA LYS A 365 -32.70 11.52 0.55
C LYS A 365 -31.86 12.07 -0.61
N PRO A 366 -30.63 12.59 -0.40
CA PRO A 366 -29.77 12.99 -1.50
C PRO A 366 -29.48 11.86 -2.49
N LEU A 367 -29.31 10.62 -2.02
CA LEU A 367 -29.09 9.47 -2.90
C LEU A 367 -30.29 9.18 -3.81
N HIS A 368 -31.52 9.26 -3.27
CA HIS A 368 -32.74 9.18 -4.08
C HIS A 368 -32.81 10.25 -5.15
N VAL A 369 -32.51 11.50 -4.80
CA VAL A 369 -32.50 12.61 -5.76
C VAL A 369 -31.45 12.37 -6.85
N GLY A 370 -30.23 11.98 -6.45
CA GLY A 370 -29.16 11.64 -7.38
C GLY A 370 -29.55 10.50 -8.33
N LEU A 371 -30.12 9.41 -7.83
CA LEU A 371 -30.58 8.28 -8.65
C LEU A 371 -31.62 8.71 -9.69
N ASN A 372 -32.64 9.48 -9.26
CA ASN A 372 -33.67 9.98 -10.16
C ASN A 372 -33.08 10.90 -11.25
N MET A 373 -32.20 11.81 -10.87
CA MET A 373 -31.52 12.70 -11.82
C MET A 373 -30.63 11.93 -12.80
N SER A 374 -29.80 11.00 -12.30
CA SER A 374 -28.92 10.18 -13.13
C SER A 374 -29.70 9.28 -14.08
N LYS A 375 -30.74 8.58 -13.62
CA LYS A 375 -31.57 7.73 -14.49
C LYS A 375 -32.24 8.56 -15.59
N ALA A 376 -32.89 9.67 -15.24
CA ALA A 376 -33.54 10.54 -16.22
C ALA A 376 -32.56 11.05 -17.29
N HIS A 377 -31.35 11.44 -16.88
CA HIS A 377 -30.29 11.88 -17.79
C HIS A 377 -29.88 10.77 -18.77
N TYR A 378 -29.56 9.58 -18.26
CA TYR A 378 -29.10 8.46 -19.09
C TYR A 378 -30.21 7.89 -19.98
N GLU A 379 -31.46 7.85 -19.52
CA GLU A 379 -32.62 7.46 -20.33
C GLU A 379 -32.87 8.44 -21.47
N ALA A 380 -32.79 9.74 -21.20
CA ALA A 380 -32.90 10.78 -22.23
C ALA A 380 -31.78 10.66 -23.27
N GLU A 381 -30.54 10.42 -22.83
CA GLU A 381 -29.40 10.23 -23.71
C GLU A 381 -29.56 8.98 -24.61
N ILE A 382 -30.06 7.86 -24.05
CA ILE A 382 -30.39 6.66 -24.82
C ILE A 382 -31.47 6.95 -25.86
N LYS A 383 -32.53 7.69 -25.48
CA LYS A 383 -33.62 8.05 -26.39
C LYS A 383 -33.11 8.93 -27.53
N ASN A 384 -32.35 9.98 -27.23
CA ASN A 384 -31.75 10.88 -28.22
C ASN A 384 -30.87 10.11 -29.21
N LYS A 385 -30.02 9.19 -28.73
CA LYS A 385 -29.17 8.35 -29.60
C LYS A 385 -29.97 7.39 -30.48
N LYS A 386 -31.11 6.88 -29.99
CA LYS A 386 -32.01 6.02 -30.80
C LYS A 386 -32.77 6.82 -31.85
N GLU A 387 -33.15 8.05 -31.55
CA GLU A 387 -33.87 8.96 -32.47
C GLU A 387 -32.93 9.50 -33.55
N ASN A 388 -31.73 9.97 -33.19
CA ASN A 388 -30.72 10.44 -34.15
C ASN A 388 -30.26 9.35 -35.14
N ARG A 389 -30.29 8.07 -34.73
CA ARG A 389 -30.05 6.94 -35.64
C ARG A 389 -31.16 6.73 -36.68
N ARG A 390 -32.40 7.13 -36.38
CA ARG A 390 -33.53 7.04 -37.32
C ARG A 390 -33.49 8.17 -38.36
N GLU A 391 -32.83 9.28 -38.04
CA GLU A 391 -32.71 10.46 -38.92
C GLU A 391 -31.39 10.48 -39.72
N ALA A 392 -30.32 9.87 -39.21
CA ALA A 392 -29.01 9.82 -39.87
C ALA A 392 -28.78 8.49 -40.61
N HIS A 393 -29.28 8.39 -41.85
CA HIS A 393 -28.82 7.37 -42.81
C HIS A 393 -27.48 7.72 -43.50
N SER A 394 -26.74 8.72 -43.03
CA SER A 394 -25.40 9.04 -43.55
C SER A 394 -24.56 9.81 -42.53
N SER A 395 -23.82 9.12 -41.68
CA SER A 395 -22.44 9.48 -41.29
C SER A 395 -21.99 8.60 -40.14
N ASP A 396 -20.95 7.79 -40.38
CA ASP A 396 -20.20 7.12 -39.33
C ASP A 396 -19.40 8.17 -38.54
N ALA A 397 -20.02 8.76 -37.52
CA ALA A 397 -19.33 9.61 -36.56
C ALA A 397 -18.50 8.73 -35.61
N VAL A 398 -17.30 8.39 -36.05
CA VAL A 398 -16.27 7.74 -35.26
C VAL A 398 -15.76 8.71 -34.19
N CYS A 399 -16.17 8.51 -32.94
CA CYS A 399 -15.58 9.21 -31.80
C CYS A 399 -14.25 8.53 -31.44
N SER A 400 -13.13 9.10 -31.89
CA SER A 400 -11.80 8.66 -31.47
C SER A 400 -11.32 9.54 -30.30
N VAL A 401 -11.16 8.95 -29.13
CA VAL A 401 -10.52 9.59 -27.97
C VAL A 401 -9.12 9.01 -27.83
N THR A 402 -8.11 9.88 -27.76
CA THR A 402 -6.72 9.47 -27.51
C THR A 402 -6.44 9.66 -26.03
N VAL A 403 -6.10 8.59 -25.32
CA VAL A 403 -5.63 8.66 -23.92
C VAL A 403 -4.21 8.11 -23.90
N SER A 404 -3.27 8.89 -23.37
CA SER A 404 -1.87 8.47 -23.18
C SER A 404 -1.14 7.95 -24.44
N GLY A 405 -1.46 8.51 -25.61
CA GLY A 405 -0.77 8.18 -26.88
C GLY A 405 -1.27 6.92 -27.58
N GLU A 406 -2.13 6.12 -26.95
CA GLU A 406 -2.81 4.99 -27.58
C GLU A 406 -4.20 5.42 -28.09
N LYS A 407 -4.50 5.09 -29.35
CA LYS A 407 -5.83 5.32 -29.93
C LYS A 407 -6.77 4.23 -29.39
N ILE A 408 -7.69 4.61 -28.51
CA ILE A 408 -8.78 3.72 -28.11
C ILE A 408 -9.58 3.38 -29.39
N PRO A 409 -9.91 2.10 -29.64
CA PRO A 409 -10.69 1.72 -30.81
C PRO A 409 -12.00 2.51 -30.84
N ALA A 410 -12.35 3.00 -32.02
CA ALA A 410 -13.59 3.73 -32.27
C ALA A 410 -14.79 2.97 -31.70
N MET A 411 -15.44 3.54 -30.68
CA MET A 411 -16.60 2.90 -30.07
C MET A 411 -17.78 3.01 -31.05
N THR A 412 -18.28 1.86 -31.50
CA THR A 412 -19.47 1.83 -32.37
C THR A 412 -20.67 2.42 -31.63
N PRO A 413 -21.64 3.00 -32.34
CA PRO A 413 -22.85 3.50 -31.72
C PRO A 413 -23.61 2.44 -30.91
N GLU A 414 -23.47 1.14 -31.22
CA GLU A 414 -24.05 0.02 -30.46
C GLU A 414 -23.35 -0.14 -29.11
N MET A 415 -22.01 -0.12 -29.12
CA MET A 415 -21.20 -0.20 -27.90
C MET A 415 -21.47 1.01 -26.99
N GLN A 416 -21.67 2.20 -27.55
CA GLN A 416 -22.05 3.38 -26.76
C GLN A 416 -23.41 3.19 -26.05
N LEU A 417 -24.40 2.64 -26.74
CA LEU A 417 -25.70 2.34 -26.13
C LEU A 417 -25.57 1.27 -25.03
N GLN A 418 -24.73 0.26 -25.23
CA GLN A 418 -24.46 -0.76 -24.21
C GLN A 418 -23.82 -0.16 -22.95
N VAL A 419 -22.88 0.78 -23.10
CA VAL A 419 -22.28 1.49 -21.94
C VAL A 419 -23.34 2.28 -21.16
N LEU A 420 -24.24 2.99 -21.85
CA LEU A 420 -25.33 3.72 -21.19
C LEU A 420 -26.30 2.77 -20.47
N HIS A 421 -26.62 1.63 -21.09
CA HIS A 421 -27.45 0.60 -20.45
C HIS A 421 -26.75 -0.01 -19.22
N SER A 422 -25.44 -0.23 -19.27
CA SER A 422 -24.66 -0.69 -18.11
C SER A 422 -24.75 0.28 -16.94
N ALA A 423 -24.74 1.59 -17.20
CA ALA A 423 -24.91 2.60 -16.16
C ALA A 423 -26.30 2.52 -15.50
N LEU A 424 -27.38 2.36 -16.29
CA LEU A 424 -28.73 2.19 -15.76
C LEU A 424 -28.84 0.95 -14.85
N PHE A 425 -28.23 -0.18 -15.22
CA PHE A 425 -28.22 -1.37 -14.37
C PHE A 425 -27.53 -1.13 -13.02
N THR A 426 -26.45 -0.35 -13.00
CA THR A 426 -25.79 0.05 -11.75
C THR A 426 -26.72 0.90 -10.88
N PHE A 427 -27.46 1.84 -11.46
CA PHE A 427 -28.43 2.65 -10.72
C PHE A 427 -29.61 1.81 -10.19
N ASP A 428 -30.13 0.88 -10.98
CA ASP A 428 -31.18 -0.06 -10.56
C ASP A 428 -30.70 -0.93 -9.39
N LEU A 429 -29.46 -1.40 -9.43
CA LEU A 429 -28.87 -2.17 -8.34
C LEU A 429 -28.82 -1.36 -7.04
N ILE A 430 -28.29 -0.13 -7.09
CA ILE A 430 -28.23 0.77 -5.94
C ILE A 430 -29.63 1.06 -5.40
N GLU A 431 -30.59 1.39 -6.27
CA GLU A 431 -31.96 1.68 -5.87
C GLU A 431 -32.63 0.49 -5.19
N SER A 432 -32.41 -0.74 -5.68
CA SER A 432 -32.98 -1.94 -5.06
C SER A 432 -32.50 -2.14 -3.61
N VAL A 433 -31.22 -1.84 -3.33
CA VAL A 433 -30.66 -1.96 -1.98
C VAL A 433 -31.15 -0.82 -1.11
N LEU A 434 -31.23 0.40 -1.65
CA LEU A 434 -31.77 1.56 -0.96
C LEU A 434 -33.23 1.33 -0.53
N ALA A 435 -34.09 0.89 -1.45
CA ALA A 435 -35.48 0.56 -1.16
C ALA A 435 -35.58 -0.51 -0.06
N ARG A 436 -34.73 -1.54 -0.09
CA ARG A 436 -34.69 -2.57 0.96
C ARG A 436 -34.27 -2.01 2.33
N VAL A 437 -33.34 -1.08 2.37
CA VAL A 437 -32.93 -0.41 3.62
C VAL A 437 -34.11 0.37 4.21
N GLU A 438 -34.83 1.12 3.38
CA GLU A 438 -35.98 1.92 3.82
C GLU A 438 -37.16 1.07 4.30
N GLU A 439 -37.46 -0.03 3.58
CA GLU A 439 -38.45 -1.01 4.00
C GLU A 439 -38.14 -1.57 5.40
N LEU A 440 -36.89 -1.95 5.64
CA LEU A 440 -36.45 -2.47 6.94
C LEU A 440 -36.58 -1.43 8.06
N ILE A 441 -36.23 -0.17 7.77
CA ILE A 441 -36.40 0.94 8.70
C ILE A 441 -37.88 1.11 9.06
N GLU A 442 -38.77 1.12 8.07
CA GLU A 442 -40.21 1.30 8.30
C GLU A 442 -40.80 0.15 9.12
N VAL A 443 -40.45 -1.09 8.81
CA VAL A 443 -40.93 -2.29 9.54
C VAL A 443 -40.50 -2.24 11.01
N LYS A 444 -39.24 -1.89 11.28
CA LYS A 444 -38.70 -1.83 12.65
C LYS A 444 -39.34 -0.72 13.48
N VAL A 445 -39.50 0.48 12.90
CA VAL A 445 -40.13 1.62 13.60
C VAL A 445 -41.59 1.32 13.92
N LYS A 446 -42.34 0.69 13.00
CA LYS A 446 -43.74 0.30 13.27
C LYS A 446 -43.86 -0.73 14.38
N ALA A 447 -43.00 -1.75 14.40
CA ALA A 447 -43.02 -2.77 15.44
C ALA A 447 -42.85 -2.17 16.85
N VAL A 448 -42.00 -1.16 17.01
CA VAL A 448 -41.79 -0.47 18.29
C VAL A 448 -42.98 0.40 18.69
N MET A 449 -43.67 1.01 17.71
CA MET A 449 -44.90 1.76 17.99
C MET A 449 -46.04 0.85 18.47
N ASP A 450 -46.15 -0.35 17.88
CA ASP A 450 -47.15 -1.34 18.24
C ASP A 450 -46.86 -2.02 19.60
N GLU A 451 -45.59 -2.17 20.00
CA GLU A 451 -45.21 -2.68 21.33
C GLU A 451 -45.42 -1.67 22.47
N ASN A 452 -45.45 -0.36 22.16
CA ASN A 452 -45.64 0.72 23.14
C ASN A 452 -47.08 1.26 23.21
N SER A 453 -48.00 0.72 22.41
CA SER A 453 -49.44 1.05 22.39
C SER A 453 -50.27 0.02 23.15
#